data_AF-A0A496ZR75-F1
#
_entry.id   AF-A0A496ZR75-F1
#
_cell.length_a   1.000
_cell.length_b   1.000
_cell.length_c   1.000
_cell.angle_alpha   90.00
_cell.angle_beta   90.00
_cell.angle_gamma   90.00
#
_symmetry.space_group_name_H-M   'P 1'
#
loop_
_entity.id
_entity.type
_entity.pdbx_description
1 polymer ?
#
loop_
_entity_poly.entity_id
_entity_poly.type
_entity_poly.pdbx_seq_one_letter_code
_entity_poly.pdbx_strand_id
1 'polypeptide(L)' 'RVDEVIRSALDWDVMCGVARRGWARNENAVAVSVEWNKKNEGKGQITLPYQAENGLVKDLVKKAFKK' A
#
# COMPACT_ATOMS: atom_id res chain seq x y z
N ARG A 1 -20.36 14.44 -17.88
CA ARG A 1 -20.39 13.01 -18.28
C ARG A 1 -19.05 12.49 -18.81
N VAL A 2 -18.59 12.88 -20.02
CA VAL A 2 -17.32 12.34 -20.57
C VAL A 2 -16.11 12.74 -19.72
N ASP A 3 -16.04 14.01 -19.33
CA ASP A 3 -14.92 14.50 -18.51
C ASP A 3 -14.82 13.82 -17.15
N GLU A 4 -15.96 13.46 -16.55
CA GLU A 4 -16.01 12.72 -15.28
C GLU A 4 -15.50 11.30 -15.46
N VAL A 5 -15.89 10.62 -16.55
CA VAL A 5 -15.42 9.28 -16.89
C VAL A 5 -13.90 9.27 -17.12
N ILE A 6 -13.39 10.24 -17.88
CA ILE A 6 -11.95 10.36 -18.14
C ILE A 6 -11.19 10.61 -16.83
N ARG A 7 -11.70 11.50 -15.98
CA ARG A 7 -11.09 11.81 -14.69
C ARG A 7 -11.02 10.58 -13.77
N SER A 8 -12.11 9.81 -13.66
CA SER A 8 -12.12 8.59 -12.85
C SER A 8 -11.22 7.50 -13.43
N ALA A 9 -11.21 7.35 -14.76
CA ALA A 9 -10.38 6.33 -15.41
C ALA A 9 -8.88 6.59 -15.21
N LEU A 10 -8.44 7.85 -15.33
CA LEU A 10 -7.04 8.21 -15.12
C LEU A 10 -6.60 8.02 -13.67
N ASP A 11 -7.45 8.39 -12.71
CA ASP A 11 -7.16 8.16 -11.29
C ASP A 11 -7.01 6.66 -11.00
N TRP A 12 -7.93 5.83 -11.50
CA TRP A 12 -7.88 4.39 -11.28
C TRP A 12 -6.67 3.72 -11.95
N ASP A 13 -6.35 4.09 -13.20
CA ASP A 13 -5.23 3.53 -13.98
C ASP A 13 -3.88 3.74 -13.27
N VAL A 14 -3.64 4.97 -12.81
CA VAL A 14 -2.40 5.32 -12.12
C VAL A 14 -2.37 4.75 -10.71
N MET A 15 -3.44 4.96 -9.93
CA MET A 15 -3.44 4.63 -8.50
C MET A 15 -3.46 3.13 -8.24
N CYS A 16 -4.00 2.30 -9.15
CA CYS A 16 -3.85 0.84 -9.06
C CYS A 16 -2.36 0.43 -9.10
N GLY A 17 -1.59 1.04 -10.00
CA GLY A 17 -0.15 0.80 -10.11
C GLY A 17 0.62 1.25 -8.87
N VAL A 18 0.25 2.40 -8.30
CA VAL A 18 0.82 2.93 -7.05
C VAL A 18 0.49 2.00 -5.89
N ALA A 19 -0.78 1.63 -5.70
CA ALA A 19 -1.24 0.73 -4.64
C ALA A 19 -0.48 -0.60 -4.65
N ARG A 20 -0.32 -1.22 -5.84
CA ARG A 20 0.40 -2.50 -6.00
C ARG A 20 1.89 -2.38 -5.63
N ARG A 21 2.53 -1.27 -5.96
CA ARG A 21 3.93 -0.99 -5.57
C ARG A 21 4.07 -0.66 -4.09
N GLY A 22 3.10 0.08 -3.55
CA GLY A 22 3.00 0.36 -2.12
C GLY A 22 2.89 -0.94 -1.32
N TRP A 23 2.03 -1.87 -1.76
CA TRP A 23 1.90 -3.19 -1.16
C TRP A 23 3.19 -4.02 -1.22
N ALA A 24 3.96 -3.89 -2.31
CA ALA A 24 5.29 -4.47 -2.45
C ALA A 24 6.38 -3.74 -1.62
N ARG A 25 5.98 -2.80 -0.75
CA ARG A 25 6.83 -2.03 0.17
C ARG A 25 7.75 -1.02 -0.52
N ASN A 26 7.36 -0.49 -1.67
CA ASN A 26 8.05 0.67 -2.24
C ASN A 26 7.71 1.93 -1.44
N GLU A 27 8.70 2.53 -0.78
CA GLU A 27 8.51 3.65 0.16
C GLU A 27 7.82 4.86 -0.48
N ASN A 28 8.22 5.24 -1.69
CA ASN A 28 7.62 6.36 -2.42
C ASN A 28 6.15 6.07 -2.75
N ALA A 29 5.83 4.85 -3.19
CA ALA A 29 4.45 4.47 -3.47
C ALA A 29 3.59 4.43 -2.20
N VAL A 30 4.14 3.94 -1.07
CA VAL A 30 3.47 3.99 0.24
C VAL A 30 3.15 5.43 0.63
N ALA A 31 4.10 6.36 0.49
CA ALA A 31 3.87 7.77 0.81
C ALA A 31 2.74 8.38 -0.05
N VAL A 32 2.73 8.09 -1.36
CA VAL A 32 1.66 8.54 -2.26
C VAL A 32 0.31 7.93 -1.88
N SER A 33 0.26 6.63 -1.54
CA SER A 33 -0.98 5.97 -1.10
C SER A 33 -1.54 6.55 0.20
N VAL A 34 -0.68 6.90 1.17
CA VAL A 34 -1.10 7.59 2.40
C VAL A 34 -1.76 8.92 2.07
N GLU A 35 -1.13 9.73 1.23
CA GLU A 35 -1.66 11.05 0.86
C GLU A 35 -2.95 10.94 0.03
N TRP A 36 -3.04 9.97 -0.88
CA TRP A 36 -4.26 9.73 -1.65
C TRP A 36 -5.43 9.33 -0.74
N ASN A 37 -5.20 8.44 0.25
CA ASN A 37 -6.23 8.03 1.21
C ASN A 37 -6.78 9.21 2.01
N LYS A 38 -5.90 10.11 2.50
CA LYS A 38 -6.33 11.31 3.23
C LYS A 38 -7.16 12.26 2.35
N LYS A 39 -6.74 12.48 1.10
CA LYS A 39 -7.42 13.41 0.18
C LYS A 39 -8.72 12.87 -0.39
N ASN A 40 -8.90 11.55 -0.43
CA ASN A 40 -10.05 10.87 -1.01
C ASN A 40 -10.85 10.08 0.02
N GLU A 41 -10.82 10.53 1.29
CA GLU A 41 -11.59 9.93 2.37
C GLU A 41 -13.08 9.82 2.00
N GLY A 42 -13.68 8.66 2.29
CA GLY A 42 -15.06 8.34 1.94
C GLY A 42 -15.31 7.97 0.47
N LYS A 43 -14.32 8.11 -0.43
CA LYS A 43 -14.43 7.69 -1.84
C LYS A 43 -13.73 6.36 -2.14
N GLY A 44 -12.68 6.05 -1.39
CA GLY A 44 -11.93 4.81 -1.53
C GLY A 44 -10.82 4.70 -0.51
N GLN A 45 -10.20 3.52 -0.44
CA GLN A 45 -9.12 3.24 0.50
C GLN A 45 -8.10 2.31 -0.16
N ILE A 46 -6.86 2.77 -0.24
CA ILE A 46 -5.70 1.95 -0.59
C ILE A 46 -5.19 1.28 0.69
N THR A 47 -5.15 -0.05 0.70
CA THR A 47 -4.57 -0.83 1.80
C THR A 47 -3.05 -0.64 1.85
N LEU A 48 -2.53 -0.26 3.01
CA LEU A 48 -1.10 -0.08 3.24
C LEU A 48 -0.51 -1.32 3.94
N PRO A 49 0.70 -1.77 3.58
CA PRO A 49 1.32 -2.91 4.25
C PRO A 49 1.86 -2.49 5.62
N TYR A 50 1.49 -3.24 6.66
CA TYR A 50 2.16 -3.17 7.96
C TYR A 50 3.32 -4.15 7.96
N GLN A 51 4.54 -3.63 8.15
CA GLN A 51 5.72 -4.47 8.18
C GLN A 51 5.83 -5.17 9.53
N ALA A 52 6.10 -6.48 9.50
CA ALA A 52 6.48 -7.21 10.69
C ALA A 52 7.80 -6.68 11.25
N GLU A 53 7.99 -6.83 12.56
CA GLU A 53 9.21 -6.43 13.23
C GLU A 53 10.44 -7.09 12.60
N ASN A 54 11.51 -6.31 12.48
CA ASN A 54 12.77 -6.80 11.94
C ASN A 54 13.30 -7.95 12.80
N GLY A 55 13.66 -9.06 12.15
CA GLY A 55 14.19 -10.23 12.83
C GLY A 55 13.16 -11.14 13.47
N LEU A 56 11.87 -10.79 13.50
CA LEU A 56 10.80 -11.59 14.12
C LEU A 56 10.88 -13.07 13.74
N VAL A 57 10.94 -13.36 12.43
CA VAL A 57 11.03 -14.73 11.92
C VAL A 57 12.34 -15.41 12.35
N LYS A 58 13.46 -14.70 12.28
CA LYS A 58 14.79 -15.24 12.64
C LYS A 58 14.84 -15.63 14.11
N ASP A 59 14.30 -14.79 14.99
CA ASP A 59 14.32 -15.02 16.42
C ASP A 59 13.30 -16.07 16.86
N LEU A 60 12.14 -16.12 16.19
CA LEU A 60 11.16 -17.19 16.37
C LEU A 60 11.78 -18.56 16.02
N VAL A 61 12.46 -18.66 14.87
CA VAL A 61 13.14 -19.90 14.44
C VAL A 61 14.23 -20.30 15.43
N LYS A 62 15.12 -19.37 15.83
CA LYS A 62 16.15 -19.65 16.84
C LYS A 62 15.56 -20.18 18.16
N LYS A 63 14.43 -19.61 18.60
CA LYS A 63 13.75 -20.04 19.83
C LYS A 63 13.14 -21.44 19.69
N ALA A 64 12.50 -21.72 18.55
CA ALA A 64 11.85 -23.01 18.31
C ALA A 64 12.85 -24.17 18.20
N PHE A 65 14.07 -23.92 17.71
CA PHE A 65 15.12 -24.92 17.50
C PHE A 65 16.28 -24.81 18.50
N LYS A 66 16.10 -24.13 19.64
CA LYS A 66 17.08 -24.14 20.73
C LYS A 66 17.16 -25.58 21.30
N LYS A 67 18.33 -26.22 21.17
CA LYS A 67 18.64 -27.47 21.85
C LYS A 67 18.69 -27.29 23.36
#